data_AF-A0A258H2R2-F1
#
_entry.id   AF-A0A258H2R2-F1
#
_cell.length_a   1.000
_cell.length_b   1.000
_cell.length_c   1.000
_cell.angle_alpha   90.00
_cell.angle_beta   90.00
_cell.angle_gamma   90.00
#
_symmetry.space_group_name_H-M   'P 1'
#
loop_
_entity.id
_entity.type
_entity.pdbx_description
1 polymer ?
#
loop_
_entity_poly.entity_id
_entity_poly.type
_entity_poly.pdbx_seq_one_letter_code
_entity_poly.pdbx_strand_id
1 'polypeptide(L)'
;MTIERPPSEEAPALKRFSMHVRHGFFGRRGGVSTGVYGSLNCGHGSGDEPEKVTENRRRVCQALGSSLEGLASPRQIHSAKAIATDKAYEPNERPECDALVTKRPGLLLGVLAADCAPIVLCDPHNGVIAAIHAGWRGAVGGVIESAVEVMGQLGADPSKTVAGVGPCLSQQSFEVGPDLADAVLDATPWAEHLFAAGQGDRQYFDLKRYCLGRLARLGVAHMDALADDTLTQPEDYFSHRASVKAGQRDCGRNMTGIMLLA
;
A
#
# COMPACT_ATOMS: atom_id res chain seq x y z
N MET A 1 -30.72 1.87 -6.96
CA MET A 1 -29.49 2.65 -7.24
C MET A 1 -28.37 1.64 -7.36
N THR A 2 -27.82 1.46 -8.56
CA THR A 2 -26.60 0.69 -8.76
C THR A 2 -25.52 1.28 -7.86
N ILE A 3 -25.03 0.52 -6.88
CA ILE A 3 -23.88 0.93 -6.08
C ILE A 3 -22.72 1.01 -7.08
N GLU A 4 -22.31 2.22 -7.42
CA GLU A 4 -21.20 2.46 -8.32
C GLU A 4 -19.94 1.84 -7.70
N ARG A 5 -19.41 0.80 -8.34
CA ARG A 5 -18.19 0.12 -7.90
C ARG A 5 -17.07 1.18 -7.83
N PRO A 6 -16.39 1.36 -6.69
CA PRO A 6 -15.35 2.36 -6.60
C PRO A 6 -14.26 2.08 -7.64
N PRO A 7 -13.78 3.10 -8.36
CA PRO A 7 -12.70 2.91 -9.33
C PRO A 7 -11.41 2.52 -8.62
N SER A 8 -10.58 1.74 -9.30
CA SER A 8 -9.27 1.33 -8.81
C SER A 8 -8.29 1.23 -9.96
N GLU A 9 -7.05 1.57 -9.69
CA GLU A 9 -5.94 1.29 -10.59
C GLU A 9 -5.42 -0.14 -10.38
N GLU A 10 -4.83 -0.70 -11.43
CA GLU A 10 -4.22 -2.04 -11.43
C GLU A 10 -2.77 -1.94 -11.91
N ALA A 11 -1.83 -2.52 -11.16
CA ALA A 11 -0.46 -2.68 -11.63
C ALA A 11 -0.40 -3.55 -12.90
N PRO A 12 0.21 -3.07 -14.01
CA PRO A 12 0.32 -3.84 -15.25
C PRO A 12 1.01 -5.20 -15.08
N ALA A 13 2.08 -5.27 -14.29
CA ALA A 13 2.81 -6.50 -13.97
C ALA A 13 1.90 -7.65 -13.46
N LEU A 14 0.85 -7.33 -12.70
CA LEU A 14 -0.08 -8.31 -12.12
C LEU A 14 -1.28 -8.60 -13.02
N LYS A 15 -1.65 -7.68 -13.92
CA LYS A 15 -2.84 -7.79 -14.77
C LYS A 15 -2.85 -9.05 -15.65
N ARG A 16 -1.67 -9.51 -16.08
CA ARG A 16 -1.50 -10.77 -16.83
C ARG A 16 -1.81 -12.04 -16.02
N PHE A 17 -1.93 -11.93 -14.70
CA PHE A 17 -2.27 -13.03 -13.79
C PHE A 17 -3.70 -12.91 -13.24
N SER A 18 -4.59 -12.18 -13.91
CA SER A 18 -5.98 -11.94 -13.47
C SER A 18 -6.82 -13.21 -13.25
N MET A 19 -6.40 -14.36 -13.78
CA MET A 19 -7.01 -15.67 -13.48
C MET A 19 -6.59 -16.25 -12.12
N HIS A 20 -5.49 -15.78 -11.53
CA HIS A 20 -4.93 -16.28 -10.27
C HIS A 20 -5.11 -15.29 -9.12
N VAL A 21 -5.14 -13.99 -9.43
CA VAL A 21 -5.14 -12.93 -8.43
C VAL A 21 -6.07 -11.79 -8.84
N ARG A 22 -6.74 -11.19 -7.86
CA ARG A 22 -7.38 -9.88 -7.99
C ARG A 22 -6.66 -8.89 -7.09
N HIS A 23 -6.39 -7.70 -7.59
CA HIS A 23 -5.82 -6.61 -6.83
C HIS A 23 -6.45 -5.28 -7.25
N GLY A 24 -6.23 -4.25 -6.46
CA GLY A 24 -6.63 -2.89 -6.82
C GLY A 24 -6.06 -1.86 -5.86
N PHE A 25 -5.70 -0.71 -6.41
CA PHE A 25 -5.33 0.49 -5.67
C PHE A 25 -6.50 1.47 -5.72
N PHE A 26 -7.22 1.60 -4.61
CA PHE A 26 -8.43 2.43 -4.51
C PHE A 26 -8.08 3.79 -3.95
N GLY A 27 -8.45 4.82 -4.71
CA GLY A 27 -8.34 6.21 -4.31
C GLY A 27 -9.53 6.70 -3.47
N ARG A 28 -9.82 8.00 -3.53
CA ARG A 28 -10.83 8.66 -2.70
C ARG A 28 -12.26 8.59 -3.25
N ARG A 29 -12.47 8.07 -4.46
CA ARG A 29 -13.75 8.10 -5.18
C ARG A 29 -14.63 6.88 -4.90
N GLY A 30 -15.94 7.05 -4.93
CA GLY A 30 -16.92 5.95 -4.87
C GLY A 30 -17.37 5.54 -3.45
N GLY A 31 -17.12 6.35 -2.43
CA GLY A 31 -17.54 6.07 -1.06
C GLY A 31 -18.73 6.90 -0.56
N VAL A 32 -18.90 6.96 0.76
CA VAL A 32 -20.00 7.65 1.47
C VAL A 32 -19.55 8.70 2.47
N SER A 33 -18.24 8.82 2.70
CA SER A 33 -17.66 9.83 3.58
C SER A 33 -17.81 11.24 2.99
N THR A 34 -17.74 12.25 3.85
CA THR A 34 -17.94 13.67 3.50
C THR A 34 -16.80 14.53 4.02
N GLY A 35 -16.76 15.81 3.61
CA GLY A 35 -15.73 16.76 4.07
C GLY A 35 -14.31 16.32 3.72
N VAL A 36 -13.39 16.41 4.67
CA VAL A 36 -11.97 16.01 4.51
C VAL A 36 -11.76 14.52 4.23
N TYR A 37 -12.81 13.71 4.46
CA TYR A 37 -12.85 12.27 4.21
C TYR A 37 -13.61 11.90 2.93
N GLY A 38 -14.13 12.89 2.19
CA GLY A 38 -14.89 12.65 0.97
C GLY A 38 -14.05 11.92 -0.10
N SER A 39 -14.41 10.76 -0.64
CA SER A 39 -15.63 9.97 -0.42
C SER A 39 -15.37 8.56 0.14
N LEU A 40 -14.28 7.89 -0.25
CA LEU A 40 -13.99 6.49 0.06
C LEU A 40 -12.92 6.32 1.15
N ASN A 41 -13.07 7.01 2.27
CA ASN A 41 -12.14 6.85 3.38
C ASN A 41 -12.25 5.46 4.03
N CYS A 42 -11.14 4.71 4.03
CA CYS A 42 -11.08 3.35 4.58
C CYS A 42 -10.33 3.25 5.93
N GLY A 43 -9.96 4.39 6.52
CA GLY A 43 -9.14 4.46 7.73
C GLY A 43 -9.92 4.43 9.03
N HIS A 44 -9.97 3.28 9.73
CA HIS A 44 -10.56 3.20 11.07
C HIS A 44 -9.88 4.09 12.14
N GLY A 45 -8.65 4.53 11.88
CA GLY A 45 -7.93 5.44 12.77
C GLY A 45 -8.16 6.93 12.47
N SER A 46 -8.98 7.27 11.47
CA SER A 46 -9.32 8.67 11.18
C SER A 46 -10.45 9.17 12.07
N GLY A 47 -10.65 10.48 12.13
CA GLY A 47 -11.78 11.11 12.82
C GLY A 47 -13.09 11.09 12.02
N ASP A 48 -13.32 10.05 11.21
CA ASP A 48 -14.53 9.90 10.38
C ASP A 48 -15.56 9.03 11.11
N GLU A 49 -16.81 9.04 10.65
CA GLU A 49 -17.87 8.20 11.22
C GLU A 49 -17.56 6.71 10.98
N PRO A 50 -17.51 5.87 12.04
CA PRO A 50 -17.15 4.45 11.91
C PRO A 50 -18.01 3.68 10.92
N GLU A 51 -19.30 4.00 10.82
CA GLU A 51 -20.25 3.38 9.90
C GLU A 51 -19.91 3.70 8.44
N LYS A 52 -19.50 4.94 8.14
CA LYS A 52 -19.07 5.36 6.81
C LYS A 52 -17.77 4.67 6.39
N VAL A 53 -16.80 4.58 7.30
CA VAL A 53 -15.55 3.85 7.06
C VAL A 53 -15.82 2.37 6.80
N THR A 54 -16.72 1.75 7.58
CA THR A 54 -17.12 0.35 7.41
C THR A 54 -17.78 0.12 6.05
N GLU A 55 -18.71 1.00 5.65
CA GLU A 55 -19.35 0.96 4.34
C GLU A 55 -18.34 1.13 3.18
N ASN A 56 -17.40 2.07 3.30
CA ASN A 56 -16.35 2.26 2.29
C ASN A 56 -15.48 1.01 2.12
N ARG A 57 -15.07 0.39 3.22
CA ARG A 57 -14.29 -0.86 3.19
C ARG A 57 -15.10 -2.02 2.59
N ARG A 58 -16.39 -2.11 2.91
CA ARG A 58 -17.32 -3.08 2.29
C ARG A 58 -17.36 -2.90 0.77
N ARG A 59 -17.44 -1.66 0.27
CA ARG A 59 -17.41 -1.36 -1.18
C ARG A 59 -16.11 -1.77 -1.84
N VAL A 60 -14.96 -1.51 -1.21
CA VAL A 60 -13.64 -1.97 -1.70
C VAL A 60 -13.59 -3.50 -1.77
N CYS A 61 -14.05 -4.19 -0.71
CA CYS A 61 -14.08 -5.65 -0.70
C CYS A 61 -14.94 -6.21 -1.83
N GLN A 62 -16.16 -5.67 -2.00
CA GLN A 62 -17.05 -6.08 -3.08
C GLN A 62 -16.47 -5.81 -4.47
N ALA A 63 -15.77 -4.68 -4.64
CA ALA A 63 -15.07 -4.36 -5.88
C ALA A 63 -13.97 -5.38 -6.22
N LEU A 64 -13.40 -6.08 -5.23
CA LEU A 64 -12.44 -7.17 -5.44
C LEU A 64 -13.09 -8.56 -5.44
N GLY A 65 -14.40 -8.65 -5.25
CA GLY A 65 -15.13 -9.93 -5.16
C GLY A 65 -15.01 -10.64 -3.81
N SER A 66 -14.68 -9.89 -2.76
CA SER A 66 -14.65 -10.36 -1.36
C SER A 66 -15.81 -9.75 -0.57
N SER A 67 -16.01 -10.23 0.65
CA SER A 67 -16.81 -9.57 1.68
C SER A 67 -15.93 -8.90 2.73
N LEU A 68 -16.54 -8.14 3.65
CA LEU A 68 -15.82 -7.49 4.74
C LEU A 68 -15.24 -8.53 5.72
N GLU A 69 -15.95 -9.64 5.92
CA GLU A 69 -15.53 -10.79 6.73
C GLU A 69 -14.35 -11.54 6.10
N GLY A 70 -14.12 -11.36 4.80
CA GLY A 70 -12.95 -11.87 4.08
C GLY A 70 -11.73 -10.94 4.11
N LEU A 71 -11.80 -9.79 4.78
CA LEU A 71 -10.72 -8.79 4.79
C LEU A 71 -9.76 -8.99 5.97
N ALA A 72 -8.51 -9.32 5.66
CA ALA A 72 -7.39 -9.23 6.57
C ALA A 72 -6.66 -7.90 6.38
N SER A 73 -6.73 -7.01 7.39
CA SER A 73 -5.97 -5.76 7.39
C SER A 73 -5.28 -5.54 8.74
N PRO A 74 -4.04 -5.05 8.78
CA PRO A 74 -3.30 -4.91 10.02
C PRO A 74 -3.60 -3.60 10.75
N ARG A 75 -3.06 -3.47 11.97
CA ARG A 75 -2.82 -2.17 12.61
C ARG A 75 -1.43 -1.70 12.18
N GLN A 76 -1.39 -0.80 11.20
CA GLN A 76 -0.15 -0.28 10.62
C GLN A 76 0.55 0.68 11.59
N ILE A 77 1.84 0.46 11.83
CA ILE A 77 2.65 1.21 12.80
C ILE A 77 3.96 1.73 12.21
N HIS A 78 4.10 1.71 10.87
CA HIS A 78 5.32 2.11 10.15
C HIS A 78 6.56 1.28 10.55
N SER A 79 6.34 0.02 10.93
CA SER A 79 7.37 -0.97 11.24
C SER A 79 7.89 -1.68 9.99
N ALA A 80 8.94 -2.49 10.19
CA ALA A 80 9.42 -3.45 9.21
C ALA A 80 8.69 -4.81 9.27
N LYS A 81 7.69 -4.97 10.13
CA LYS A 81 7.15 -6.29 10.48
C LYS A 81 6.19 -6.80 9.41
N ALA A 82 6.41 -8.04 8.96
CA ALA A 82 5.51 -8.82 8.12
C ALA A 82 4.94 -10.02 8.90
N ILE A 83 3.69 -10.38 8.63
CA ILE A 83 3.00 -11.51 9.28
C ILE A 83 2.30 -12.37 8.24
N ALA A 84 2.51 -13.68 8.30
CA ALA A 84 1.69 -14.65 7.60
C ALA A 84 0.32 -14.78 8.30
N THR A 85 -0.76 -14.76 7.52
CA THR A 85 -2.12 -14.94 8.03
C THR A 85 -2.92 -15.87 7.14
N ASP A 86 -3.79 -16.66 7.75
CA ASP A 86 -4.80 -17.48 7.11
C ASP A 86 -6.22 -17.02 7.48
N LYS A 87 -6.39 -15.90 8.19
CA LYS A 87 -7.69 -15.40 8.64
C LYS A 87 -7.85 -13.90 8.46
N ALA A 88 -9.11 -13.48 8.36
CA ALA A 88 -9.52 -12.10 8.58
C ALA A 88 -9.48 -11.78 10.09
N TYR A 89 -9.52 -10.50 10.41
CA TYR A 89 -9.39 -10.04 11.79
C TYR A 89 -10.61 -9.22 12.18
N GLU A 90 -11.12 -9.48 13.38
CA GLU A 90 -12.00 -8.53 14.04
C GLU A 90 -11.24 -7.21 14.30
N PRO A 91 -11.93 -6.05 14.36
CA PRO A 91 -11.27 -4.75 14.48
C PRO A 91 -10.24 -4.64 15.63
N ASN A 92 -10.48 -5.36 16.72
CA ASN A 92 -9.73 -5.35 17.98
C ASN A 92 -8.53 -6.33 17.95
N GLU A 93 -8.53 -7.28 17.03
CA GLU A 93 -7.57 -8.38 16.94
C GLU A 93 -6.55 -8.21 15.80
N ARG A 94 -6.63 -7.07 15.09
CA ARG A 94 -5.72 -6.75 14.00
C ARG A 94 -4.28 -6.72 14.52
N PRO A 95 -3.36 -7.49 13.91
CA PRO A 95 -2.00 -7.54 14.38
C PRO A 95 -1.27 -6.23 14.08
N GLU A 96 -0.35 -5.86 14.96
CA GLU A 96 0.59 -4.77 14.72
C GLU A 96 1.69 -5.24 13.77
N CYS A 97 1.60 -4.77 12.52
CA CYS A 97 2.54 -5.01 11.44
C CYS A 97 2.21 -4.09 10.25
N ASP A 98 3.09 -4.05 9.25
CA ASP A 98 2.92 -3.23 8.05
C ASP A 98 2.92 -4.06 6.77
N ALA A 99 3.09 -5.38 6.87
CA ALA A 99 2.84 -6.31 5.78
C ALA A 99 2.06 -7.54 6.24
N LEU A 100 1.10 -7.96 5.43
CA LEU A 100 0.43 -9.25 5.57
C LEU A 100 0.78 -10.13 4.37
N VAL A 101 0.91 -11.43 4.62
CA VAL A 101 1.21 -12.44 3.61
C VAL A 101 0.23 -13.60 3.77
N THR A 102 -0.26 -14.17 2.67
CA THR A 102 -1.10 -15.37 2.73
C THR A 102 -0.90 -16.29 1.54
N LYS A 103 -1.24 -17.57 1.76
CA LYS A 103 -1.40 -18.60 0.73
C LYS A 103 -2.87 -19.06 0.62
N ARG A 104 -3.78 -18.47 1.41
CA ARG A 104 -5.19 -18.89 1.46
C ARG A 104 -5.99 -18.21 0.33
N PRO A 105 -6.57 -18.96 -0.62
CA PRO A 105 -7.50 -18.41 -1.59
C PRO A 105 -8.74 -17.78 -0.93
N GLY A 106 -9.24 -16.70 -1.51
CA GLY A 106 -10.44 -15.99 -1.03
C GLY A 106 -10.23 -15.10 0.21
N LEU A 107 -9.02 -15.04 0.78
CA LEU A 107 -8.68 -14.07 1.82
C LEU A 107 -8.13 -12.79 1.18
N LEU A 108 -8.84 -11.67 1.35
CA LEU A 108 -8.41 -10.37 0.85
C LEU A 108 -7.43 -9.74 1.85
N LEU A 109 -6.19 -9.51 1.41
CA LEU A 109 -5.23 -8.71 2.17
C LEU A 109 -5.43 -7.23 1.85
N GLY A 110 -5.48 -6.37 2.87
CA GLY A 110 -5.67 -4.93 2.70
C GLY A 110 -4.73 -4.07 3.53
N VAL A 111 -4.14 -3.06 2.90
CA VAL A 111 -3.33 -2.01 3.55
C VAL A 111 -3.86 -0.63 3.20
N LEU A 112 -3.61 0.34 4.08
CA LEU A 112 -4.05 1.72 3.93
C LEU A 112 -2.86 2.64 3.70
N ALA A 113 -3.06 3.69 2.91
CA ALA A 113 -2.05 4.72 2.72
C ALA A 113 -2.69 6.08 2.42
N ALA A 114 -1.99 7.14 2.79
CA ALA A 114 -2.21 8.48 2.27
C ALA A 114 -0.83 9.11 2.17
N ASP A 115 -0.12 8.83 1.06
CA ASP A 115 1.27 9.20 0.69
C ASP A 115 2.33 8.10 0.81
N CYS A 116 2.20 7.17 1.76
CA CYS A 116 3.11 6.02 1.85
C CYS A 116 2.91 5.09 0.66
N ALA A 117 3.92 4.31 0.27
CA ALA A 117 3.83 3.41 -0.88
C ALA A 117 3.10 2.10 -0.51
N PRO A 118 1.89 1.84 -1.04
CA PRO A 118 1.32 0.50 -0.95
C PRO A 118 1.96 -0.40 -2.00
N ILE A 119 2.30 -1.64 -1.64
CA ILE A 119 2.90 -2.61 -2.54
C ILE A 119 2.11 -3.90 -2.45
N VAL A 120 1.82 -4.51 -3.60
CA VAL A 120 1.27 -5.86 -3.70
C VAL A 120 2.28 -6.78 -4.34
N LEU A 121 2.44 -7.99 -3.78
CA LEU A 121 3.30 -9.04 -4.32
C LEU A 121 2.47 -10.29 -4.62
N CYS A 122 2.81 -11.00 -5.69
CA CYS A 122 2.17 -12.26 -6.05
C CYS A 122 3.21 -13.22 -6.64
N ASP A 123 3.36 -14.40 -6.06
CA ASP A 123 3.90 -15.56 -6.75
C ASP A 123 2.71 -16.39 -7.29
N PRO A 124 2.37 -16.27 -8.58
CA PRO A 124 1.23 -16.97 -9.16
C PRO A 124 1.47 -18.48 -9.32
N HIS A 125 2.72 -18.94 -9.27
CA HIS A 125 3.06 -20.35 -9.42
C HIS A 125 2.90 -21.11 -8.10
N ASN A 126 3.34 -20.50 -7.00
CA ASN A 126 3.25 -21.08 -5.67
C ASN A 126 2.01 -20.63 -4.89
N GLY A 127 1.23 -19.68 -5.44
CA GLY A 127 -0.03 -19.21 -4.87
C GLY A 127 0.16 -18.43 -3.59
N VAL A 128 1.15 -17.54 -3.52
CA VAL A 128 1.46 -16.73 -2.33
C VAL A 128 1.33 -15.25 -2.69
N ILE A 129 0.63 -14.47 -1.86
CA ILE A 129 0.47 -13.02 -2.05
C ILE A 129 0.86 -12.25 -0.79
N ALA A 130 1.21 -10.99 -0.98
CA ALA A 130 1.41 -10.04 0.12
C ALA A 130 0.82 -8.66 -0.19
N ALA A 131 0.35 -7.99 0.86
CA ALA A 131 0.00 -6.56 0.85
C ALA A 131 0.90 -5.84 1.86
N ILE A 132 1.57 -4.78 1.41
CA ILE A 132 2.63 -4.09 2.16
C ILE A 132 2.33 -2.60 2.21
N HIS A 133 2.43 -2.02 3.39
CA HIS A 133 2.51 -0.58 3.61
C HIS A 133 3.97 -0.17 3.80
N ALA A 134 4.53 0.49 2.81
CA ALA A 134 5.90 0.98 2.84
C ALA A 134 5.92 2.52 2.97
N GLY A 135 5.66 3.00 4.19
CA GLY A 135 6.09 4.35 4.58
C GLY A 135 7.61 4.41 4.69
N TRP A 136 8.22 5.61 4.66
CA TRP A 136 9.69 5.73 4.62
C TRP A 136 10.41 4.96 5.73
N ARG A 137 9.89 4.97 6.97
CA ARG A 137 10.47 4.21 8.11
C ARG A 137 10.42 2.71 7.89
N GLY A 138 9.28 2.18 7.45
CA GLY A 138 9.11 0.75 7.16
C GLY A 138 9.93 0.32 5.94
N ALA A 139 9.96 1.15 4.90
CA ALA A 139 10.75 0.92 3.69
C ALA A 139 12.24 0.85 4.01
N VAL A 140 12.78 1.82 4.75
CA VAL A 140 14.18 1.81 5.22
C VAL A 140 14.42 0.61 6.12
N GLY A 141 13.52 0.40 7.09
CA GLY A 141 13.65 -0.60 8.14
C GLY A 141 13.54 -2.07 7.70
N GLY A 142 13.11 -2.38 6.47
CA GLY A 142 13.08 -3.76 6.01
C GLY A 142 11.71 -4.39 5.78
N VAL A 143 10.63 -3.60 5.62
CA VAL A 143 9.28 -4.19 5.46
C VAL A 143 9.15 -5.03 4.18
N ILE A 144 9.84 -4.64 3.11
CA ILE A 144 9.82 -5.35 1.82
C ILE A 144 10.57 -6.68 1.95
N GLU A 145 11.76 -6.66 2.54
CA GLU A 145 12.57 -7.83 2.85
C GLU A 145 11.79 -8.81 3.72
N SER A 146 11.19 -8.30 4.81
CA SER A 146 10.41 -9.11 5.74
C SER A 146 9.21 -9.75 5.06
N ALA A 147 8.52 -9.03 4.17
CA ALA A 147 7.40 -9.59 3.41
C ALA A 147 7.86 -10.70 2.44
N VAL A 148 8.95 -10.49 1.70
CA VAL A 148 9.50 -11.49 0.78
C VAL A 148 10.03 -12.72 1.54
N GLU A 149 10.65 -12.53 2.71
CA GLU A 149 11.07 -13.64 3.57
C GLU A 149 9.87 -14.48 4.03
N VAL A 150 8.81 -13.83 4.54
CA VAL A 150 7.58 -14.53 4.96
C VAL A 150 6.90 -15.20 3.75
N MET A 151 6.91 -14.58 2.57
CA MET A 151 6.45 -15.25 1.34
C MET A 151 7.25 -16.51 1.04
N GLY A 152 8.58 -16.46 1.17
CA GLY A 152 9.48 -17.61 1.00
C GLY A 152 9.20 -18.74 2.00
N GLN A 153 8.88 -18.40 3.25
CA GLN A 153 8.45 -19.37 4.27
C GLN A 153 7.15 -20.09 3.88
N LEU A 154 6.28 -19.46 3.09
CA LEU A 154 5.06 -20.07 2.51
C LEU A 154 5.29 -20.76 1.15
N GLY A 155 6.55 -20.82 0.72
CA GLY A 155 6.99 -21.49 -0.51
C GLY A 155 7.01 -20.60 -1.75
N ALA A 156 6.93 -19.28 -1.61
CA ALA A 156 7.13 -18.38 -2.74
C ALA A 156 8.59 -18.38 -3.23
N ASP A 157 8.78 -18.11 -4.50
CA ASP A 157 10.06 -17.93 -5.16
C ASP A 157 10.16 -16.47 -5.64
N PRO A 158 11.11 -15.67 -5.12
CA PRO A 158 11.28 -14.28 -5.56
C PRO A 158 11.44 -14.15 -7.06
N SER A 159 12.12 -15.09 -7.72
CA SER A 159 12.32 -15.06 -9.19
C SER A 159 11.03 -15.29 -10.00
N LYS A 160 9.97 -15.77 -9.35
CA LYS A 160 8.62 -15.93 -9.91
C LYS A 160 7.63 -14.91 -9.36
N THR A 161 8.07 -14.09 -8.42
CA THR A 161 7.24 -13.07 -7.78
C THR A 161 7.11 -11.86 -8.69
N VAL A 162 5.88 -11.37 -8.79
CA VAL A 162 5.56 -10.10 -9.45
C VAL A 162 5.12 -9.07 -8.43
N ALA A 163 5.50 -7.82 -8.67
CA ALA A 163 5.23 -6.71 -7.78
C ALA A 163 4.51 -5.55 -8.47
N GLY A 164 3.62 -4.90 -7.74
CA GLY A 164 3.01 -3.63 -8.11
C GLY A 164 3.15 -2.61 -6.98
N VAL A 165 3.81 -1.49 -7.25
CA VAL A 165 3.84 -0.33 -6.34
C VAL A 165 2.73 0.63 -6.74
N GLY A 166 1.85 0.96 -5.79
CA GLY A 166 0.68 1.79 -6.04
C GLY A 166 0.94 3.30 -5.92
N PRO A 167 -0.15 4.09 -5.90
CA PRO A 167 -0.11 5.54 -5.80
C PRO A 167 0.48 5.96 -4.45
N CYS A 168 1.47 6.85 -4.50
CA CYS A 168 2.14 7.46 -3.34
C CYS A 168 2.82 8.76 -3.78
N LEU A 169 3.48 9.47 -2.87
CA LEU A 169 4.20 10.68 -3.25
C LEU A 169 5.26 10.35 -4.31
N SER A 170 5.24 11.07 -5.42
CA SER A 170 6.34 11.04 -6.38
C SER A 170 7.55 11.82 -5.85
N GLN A 171 8.73 11.64 -6.47
CA GLN A 171 9.94 12.34 -6.05
C GLN A 171 9.74 13.85 -5.93
N GLN A 172 9.15 14.50 -6.94
CA GLN A 172 8.85 15.94 -6.96
C GLN A 172 7.91 16.43 -5.84
N SER A 173 7.17 15.52 -5.20
CA SER A 173 6.22 15.83 -4.13
C SER A 173 6.75 15.46 -2.74
N PHE A 174 7.72 14.55 -2.67
CA PHE A 174 8.25 14.02 -1.43
C PHE A 174 9.51 14.75 -0.95
N GLU A 175 9.34 16.03 -0.61
CA GLU A 175 10.41 16.78 0.08
C GLU A 175 10.59 16.23 1.51
N VAL A 176 11.85 16.01 1.89
CA VAL A 176 12.30 15.42 3.16
C VAL A 176 13.42 16.26 3.79
N GLY A 177 13.55 16.16 5.11
CA GLY A 177 14.65 16.77 5.85
C GLY A 177 15.91 15.89 5.83
N PRO A 178 17.05 16.44 6.32
CA PRO A 178 18.32 15.71 6.38
C PRO A 178 18.24 14.45 7.26
N ASP A 179 17.42 14.47 8.31
CA ASP A 179 17.20 13.32 9.20
C ASP A 179 16.73 12.06 8.47
N LEU A 180 15.81 12.23 7.51
CA LEU A 180 15.30 11.14 6.70
C LEU A 180 16.33 10.74 5.63
N ALA A 181 16.95 11.74 4.98
CA ALA A 181 17.95 11.49 3.95
C ALA A 181 19.13 10.66 4.50
N ASP A 182 19.68 11.08 5.64
CA ASP A 182 20.77 10.39 6.34
C ASP A 182 20.36 8.96 6.71
N ALA A 183 19.17 8.79 7.29
CA ALA A 183 18.66 7.45 7.65
C ALA A 183 18.54 6.51 6.44
N VAL A 184 18.13 7.02 5.27
CA VAL A 184 18.08 6.24 4.03
C VAL A 184 19.49 5.91 3.54
N LEU A 185 20.40 6.89 3.51
CA LEU A 185 21.75 6.73 2.98
C LEU A 185 22.60 5.79 3.84
N ASP A 186 22.49 5.88 5.16
CA ASP A 186 23.17 5.01 6.11
C ASP A 186 22.72 3.54 5.95
N ALA A 187 21.41 3.32 5.83
CA ALA A 187 20.86 1.98 5.67
C ALA A 187 21.07 1.41 4.25
N THR A 188 21.08 2.28 3.23
CA THR A 188 21.08 1.90 1.83
C THR A 188 21.89 2.87 0.96
N PRO A 189 23.24 2.79 0.97
CA PRO A 189 24.10 3.74 0.25
C PRO A 189 23.81 3.83 -1.26
N TRP A 190 23.32 2.75 -1.87
CA TRP A 190 22.94 2.73 -3.29
C TRP A 190 21.78 3.69 -3.61
N ALA A 191 21.02 4.17 -2.63
CA ALA A 191 19.88 5.06 -2.82
C ALA A 191 20.26 6.53 -3.04
N GLU A 192 21.54 6.90 -3.04
CA GLU A 192 22.01 8.28 -3.23
C GLU A 192 21.42 8.94 -4.49
N HIS A 193 21.39 8.21 -5.61
CA HIS A 193 20.84 8.70 -6.88
C HIS A 193 19.30 8.85 -6.89
N LEU A 194 18.62 8.50 -5.80
CA LEU A 194 17.17 8.67 -5.62
C LEU A 194 16.81 9.98 -4.92
N PHE A 195 17.81 10.79 -4.58
CA PHE A 195 17.63 12.14 -4.05
C PHE A 195 17.83 13.20 -5.14
N ALA A 196 16.97 14.21 -5.14
CA ALA A 196 17.13 15.44 -5.91
C ALA A 196 17.22 16.64 -4.97
N ALA A 197 17.92 17.69 -5.39
CA ALA A 197 18.08 18.89 -4.59
C ALA A 197 16.72 19.57 -4.32
N GLY A 198 16.46 19.91 -3.05
CA GLY A 198 15.29 20.67 -2.62
C GLY A 198 15.65 22.11 -2.25
N GLN A 199 14.82 22.73 -1.41
CA GLN A 199 15.11 24.07 -0.88
C GLN A 199 15.96 23.98 0.40
N GLY A 200 17.06 24.73 0.44
CA GLY A 200 17.94 24.76 1.62
C GLY A 200 18.65 23.42 1.85
N ASP A 201 18.49 22.85 3.04
CA ASP A 201 19.04 21.55 3.46
C ASP A 201 18.12 20.37 3.13
N ARG A 202 16.99 20.63 2.45
CA ARG A 202 16.01 19.61 2.09
C ARG A 202 16.30 18.97 0.75
N GLN A 203 15.79 17.76 0.58
CA GLN A 203 15.91 16.97 -0.63
C GLN A 203 14.57 16.36 -1.02
N TYR A 204 14.44 15.98 -2.28
CA TYR A 204 13.29 15.25 -2.81
C TYR A 204 13.65 13.77 -2.96
N PHE A 205 12.90 12.88 -2.32
CA PHE A 205 13.20 11.45 -2.27
C PHE A 205 12.26 10.61 -3.14
N ASP A 206 12.82 9.77 -4.02
CA ASP A 206 12.02 8.86 -4.85
C ASP A 206 11.71 7.55 -4.11
N LEU A 207 10.62 7.57 -3.32
CA LEU A 207 10.15 6.41 -2.57
C LEU A 207 9.76 5.23 -3.48
N LYS A 208 9.21 5.49 -4.67
CA LYS A 208 8.79 4.43 -5.60
C LYS A 208 9.99 3.66 -6.12
N ARG A 209 10.99 4.38 -6.66
CA ARG A 209 12.22 3.77 -7.13
C ARG A 209 13.01 3.13 -6.00
N TYR A 210 12.92 3.67 -4.79
CA TYR A 210 13.48 3.02 -3.60
C TYR A 210 12.85 1.65 -3.37
N CYS A 211 11.52 1.56 -3.34
CA CYS A 211 10.81 0.29 -3.17
C CYS A 211 11.13 -0.71 -4.29
N LEU A 212 11.15 -0.26 -5.55
CA LEU A 212 11.54 -1.09 -6.69
C LEU A 212 12.99 -1.58 -6.59
N GLY A 213 13.92 -0.71 -6.19
CA GLY A 213 15.33 -1.08 -5.99
C GLY A 213 15.52 -2.13 -4.90
N ARG A 214 14.76 -2.04 -3.80
CA ARG A 214 14.75 -3.05 -2.73
C ARG A 214 14.23 -4.39 -3.25
N LEU A 215 13.09 -4.40 -3.96
CA LEU A 215 12.52 -5.60 -4.58
C LEU A 215 13.47 -6.26 -5.58
N ALA A 216 14.12 -5.47 -6.45
CA ALA A 216 15.08 -5.99 -7.44
C ALA A 216 16.26 -6.72 -6.76
N ARG A 217 16.76 -6.18 -5.65
CA ARG A 217 17.87 -6.78 -4.88
C ARG A 217 17.48 -8.07 -4.16
N LEU A 218 16.18 -8.30 -3.97
CA LEU A 218 15.62 -9.55 -3.46
C LEU A 218 15.34 -10.58 -4.57
N GLY A 219 15.62 -10.25 -5.83
CA GLY A 219 15.42 -11.14 -6.96
C GLY A 219 13.98 -11.16 -7.50
N VAL A 220 13.14 -10.19 -7.14
CA VAL A 220 11.79 -10.05 -7.70
C VAL A 220 11.90 -9.75 -9.20
N ALA A 221 11.42 -10.67 -10.03
CA ALA A 221 11.72 -10.66 -11.46
C ALA A 221 10.93 -9.62 -12.27
N HIS A 222 9.71 -9.31 -11.85
CA HIS A 222 8.83 -8.40 -12.58
C HIS A 222 8.17 -7.40 -11.63
N MET A 223 8.33 -6.12 -11.93
CA MET A 223 7.88 -5.06 -11.05
C MET A 223 7.43 -3.89 -11.91
N ASP A 224 6.31 -3.27 -11.54
CA ASP A 224 5.92 -1.97 -12.05
C ASP A 224 5.51 -1.05 -10.89
N ALA A 225 5.61 0.26 -11.12
CA ALA A 225 5.03 1.27 -10.25
C ALA A 225 4.04 2.12 -11.03
N LEU A 226 2.89 2.40 -10.44
CA LEU A 226 1.95 3.37 -11.00
C LEU A 226 2.60 4.76 -11.02
N ALA A 227 2.30 5.56 -12.04
CA ALA A 227 2.86 6.91 -12.18
C ALA A 227 2.23 7.90 -11.17
N ASP A 228 1.07 7.54 -10.64
CA ASP A 228 0.16 8.34 -9.83
C ASP A 228 0.80 8.98 -8.60
N ASP A 229 0.54 10.26 -8.38
CA ASP A 229 1.04 11.02 -7.24
C ASP A 229 -0.12 11.52 -6.37
N THR A 230 -0.16 11.03 -5.13
CA THR A 230 -1.24 11.33 -4.20
C THR A 230 -1.36 12.82 -3.88
N LEU A 231 -0.26 13.58 -3.95
CA LEU A 231 -0.28 15.01 -3.67
C LEU A 231 -0.81 15.85 -4.84
N THR A 232 -0.43 15.49 -6.08
CA THR A 232 -0.77 16.29 -7.27
C THR A 232 -2.08 15.87 -7.93
N GLN A 233 -2.67 14.75 -7.48
CA GLN A 233 -3.94 14.23 -7.98
C GLN A 233 -5.00 14.19 -6.87
N PRO A 234 -5.39 15.35 -6.31
CA PRO A 234 -6.28 15.42 -5.16
C PRO A 234 -7.71 14.98 -5.46
N GLU A 235 -8.13 14.94 -6.73
CA GLU A 235 -9.46 14.41 -7.12
C GLU A 235 -9.53 12.89 -7.02
N ASP A 236 -8.39 12.22 -7.18
CA ASP A 236 -8.32 10.77 -7.22
C ASP A 236 -7.82 10.16 -5.90
N TYR A 237 -7.01 10.88 -5.11
CA TYR A 237 -6.40 10.31 -3.91
C TYR A 237 -6.48 11.22 -2.67
N PHE A 238 -6.53 10.59 -1.50
CA PHE A 238 -6.17 11.26 -0.25
C PHE A 238 -4.65 11.43 -0.13
N SER A 239 -4.22 12.56 0.42
CA SER A 239 -2.81 12.84 0.74
C SER A 239 -2.69 13.51 2.11
N HIS A 240 -1.85 12.93 2.97
CA HIS A 240 -1.53 13.50 4.27
C HIS A 240 -0.73 14.80 4.12
N ARG A 241 0.20 14.85 3.17
CA ARG A 241 0.99 16.03 2.82
C ARG A 241 0.09 17.17 2.36
N ALA A 242 -0.93 16.89 1.55
CA ALA A 242 -1.92 17.90 1.15
C ALA A 242 -2.69 18.43 2.37
N SER A 243 -3.16 17.51 3.24
CA SER A 243 -3.89 17.84 4.48
C SER A 243 -3.07 18.77 5.40
N VAL A 244 -1.79 18.45 5.63
CA VAL A 244 -0.87 19.27 6.43
C VAL A 244 -0.66 20.65 5.79
N LYS A 245 -0.44 20.73 4.47
CA LYS A 245 -0.31 22.02 3.75
C LYS A 245 -1.57 22.87 3.86
N ALA A 246 -2.74 22.24 3.93
CA ALA A 246 -4.03 22.90 4.09
C ALA A 246 -4.40 23.20 5.56
N GLY A 247 -3.54 22.89 6.53
CA GLY A 247 -3.82 23.09 7.97
C GLY A 247 -4.94 22.21 8.52
N GLN A 248 -5.27 21.11 7.82
CA GLN A 248 -6.27 20.15 8.26
C GLN A 248 -5.69 19.23 9.34
N ARG A 249 -6.53 18.79 10.28
CA ARG A 249 -6.10 17.91 11.38
C ARG A 249 -6.02 16.44 10.99
N ASP A 250 -6.71 16.04 9.93
CA ASP A 250 -6.76 14.68 9.42
C ASP A 250 -7.18 14.68 7.94
N CYS A 251 -7.08 13.51 7.31
CA CYS A 251 -7.58 13.24 5.96
C CYS A 251 -8.08 11.80 5.87
N GLY A 252 -8.66 11.41 4.73
CA GLY A 252 -8.98 10.01 4.48
C GLY A 252 -7.75 9.13 4.28
N ARG A 253 -7.95 7.82 4.20
CA ARG A 253 -6.92 6.84 3.79
C ARG A 253 -7.40 6.07 2.55
N ASN A 254 -6.55 6.05 1.53
CA ASN A 254 -6.69 5.18 0.36
C ASN A 254 -6.51 3.72 0.78
N MET A 255 -7.08 2.77 0.04
CA MET A 255 -6.98 1.35 0.35
C MET A 255 -6.39 0.57 -0.83
N THR A 256 -5.48 -0.34 -0.54
CA THR A 256 -4.95 -1.29 -1.52
C THR A 256 -5.33 -2.69 -1.09
N GLY A 257 -5.76 -3.51 -2.04
CA GLY A 257 -6.15 -4.90 -1.78
C GLY A 257 -5.55 -5.88 -2.77
N ILE A 258 -5.29 -7.11 -2.32
CA ILE A 258 -4.90 -8.26 -3.16
C ILE A 258 -5.46 -9.56 -2.59
N MET A 259 -5.95 -10.45 -3.45
CA MET A 259 -6.58 -11.71 -3.10
C MET A 259 -6.27 -12.79 -4.13
N LEU A 260 -5.91 -13.97 -3.65
CA LEU A 260 -5.80 -15.18 -4.47
C LEU A 260 -7.19 -15.70 -4.85
N LEU A 261 -7.35 -16.05 -6.12
CA LEU A 261 -8.54 -16.71 -6.62
C LEU A 261 -8.45 -18.23 -6.39
N ALA A 262 -9.61 -18.87 -6.27
CA ALA A 262 -9.74 -20.32 -6.14
C ALA A 262 -9.76 -21.00 -7.51
#